data_AF-A0A9X9M9V8-F1
#
_entry.id   AF-A0A9X9M9V8-F1
#
_cell.length_a   1.000
_cell.length_b   1.000
_cell.length_c   1.000
_cell.angle_alpha   90.00
_cell.angle_beta   90.00
_cell.angle_gamma   90.00
#
_symmetry.space_group_name_H-M   'P 1'
#
loop_
_entity.id
_entity.type
_entity.pdbx_description
1 polymer ?
#
loop_
_entity_poly.entity_id
_entity_poly.type
_entity_poly.pdbx_seq_one_letter_code
_entity_poly.pdbx_strand_id
1 'polypeptide(L)'
;MHGKNWSKLCKDCQVIDGKNVTVTDVDIVFSKIKGKSCRTITFEQFEAALAELARKRFKDKSSEEAVREVHRLIEGKSPVISGVTKAISSPTVSRLTDTTKFTGSHKERFDPSGRGKGKAGRVDLVDESGYVSGYKHAGTYDQKVQGGK
;
A
#
# COMPACT_ATOMS: atom_id res chain seq x y z
N MET A 1 -7.70 10.87 8.13
CA MET A 1 -6.30 10.45 8.44
C MET A 1 -6.25 9.45 9.60
N HIS A 2 -5.43 8.40 9.52
CA HIS A 2 -5.21 7.43 10.63
C HIS A 2 -4.23 7.94 11.69
N GLY A 3 -4.33 7.43 12.92
CA GLY A 3 -3.46 7.80 14.05
C GLY A 3 -1.96 7.58 13.77
N LYS A 4 -1.61 6.46 13.11
CA LYS A 4 -0.21 6.22 12.68
C LYS A 4 0.32 7.29 11.72
N ASN A 5 -0.53 7.77 10.81
CA ASN A 5 -0.15 8.78 9.82
C ASN A 5 -0.07 10.17 10.49
N TRP A 6 -0.96 10.45 11.43
CA TRP A 6 -0.93 11.67 12.27
C TRP A 6 0.36 11.74 13.09
N SER A 7 0.66 10.70 13.87
CA SER A 7 1.88 10.63 14.68
C SER A 7 3.14 10.75 13.81
N LYS A 8 3.15 10.11 12.63
CA LYS A 8 4.20 10.24 11.64
C LYS A 8 4.33 11.67 11.10
N LEU A 9 3.22 12.32 10.72
CA LEU A 9 3.22 13.71 10.26
C LEU A 9 3.82 14.64 11.32
N CYS A 10 3.37 14.51 12.58
CA CYS A 10 3.87 15.33 13.67
C CYS A 10 5.37 15.12 13.93
N LYS A 11 5.88 13.90 13.73
CA LYS A 11 7.31 13.59 13.83
C LYS A 11 8.10 14.13 12.65
N ASP A 12 7.71 13.81 11.41
CA ASP A 12 8.41 14.19 10.18
C ASP A 12 8.44 15.72 10.00
N CYS A 13 7.35 16.40 10.38
CA CYS A 13 7.24 17.86 10.29
C CYS A 13 7.86 18.58 11.49
N GLN A 14 8.41 17.84 12.47
CA GLN A 14 8.98 18.38 13.70
C GLN A 14 7.96 19.18 14.53
N VAL A 15 6.68 18.80 14.52
CA VAL A 15 5.62 19.31 15.43
C VAL A 15 5.79 18.73 16.85
N ILE A 16 6.43 17.57 16.96
CA ILE A 16 6.95 17.03 18.22
C ILE A 16 8.31 17.71 18.48
N ASP A 17 8.42 18.51 19.54
CA ASP A 17 9.67 19.19 19.94
C ASP A 17 10.44 18.42 21.03
N GLY A 18 9.86 17.36 21.58
CA GLY A 18 10.44 16.59 22.68
C GLY A 18 10.50 17.34 24.01
N LYS A 19 9.87 18.52 24.10
CA LYS A 19 9.85 19.38 25.30
C LYS A 19 8.42 19.68 25.71
N ASN A 20 7.69 20.44 24.90
CA ASN A 20 6.32 20.84 25.18
C ASN A 20 5.30 19.89 24.54
N VAL A 21 5.61 19.35 23.37
CA VAL A 21 4.79 18.40 22.63
C VAL A 21 5.58 17.10 22.49
N THR A 22 5.12 16.08 23.21
CA THR A 22 5.66 14.73 23.17
C THR A 22 4.82 13.81 22.27
N VAL A 23 5.33 12.61 21.96
CA VAL A 23 4.56 11.59 21.21
C VAL A 23 3.24 11.25 21.92
N THR A 24 3.29 11.12 23.25
CA THR A 24 2.11 10.86 24.08
C THR A 24 1.06 11.95 23.94
N ASP A 25 1.48 13.23 23.89
CA ASP A 25 0.55 14.35 23.70
C ASP A 25 -0.14 14.30 22.34
N VAL A 26 0.60 13.95 21.30
CA VAL A 26 0.07 13.79 19.94
C VAL A 26 -0.99 12.67 19.89
N ASP A 27 -0.75 11.56 20.58
CA ASP A 27 -1.68 10.44 20.66
C ASP A 27 -2.93 10.76 21.52
N ILE A 28 -2.76 11.53 22.60
CA ILE A 28 -3.86 12.04 23.42
C ILE A 28 -4.77 12.97 22.60
N VAL A 29 -4.20 13.95 21.89
CA VAL A 29 -4.96 14.89 21.07
C VAL A 29 -5.73 14.15 19.97
N PHE A 30 -5.09 13.18 19.30
CA PHE A 30 -5.77 12.35 18.30
C PHE A 30 -6.96 11.59 18.89
N SER A 31 -6.76 10.99 20.07
CA SER A 31 -7.80 10.19 20.74
C SER A 31 -8.95 11.04 21.26
N LYS A 32 -8.68 12.28 21.67
CA LYS A 32 -9.67 13.27 22.13
C LYS A 32 -10.55 13.78 20.99
N ILE A 33 -9.94 14.08 19.84
CA ILE A 33 -10.64 14.72 18.73
C ILE A 33 -11.35 13.72 17.81
N LYS A 34 -10.82 12.50 17.69
CA LYS A 34 -11.50 11.48 16.90
C LYS A 34 -12.81 11.07 17.59
N GLY A 35 -13.83 10.79 16.79
CA GLY A 35 -15.07 10.20 17.29
C GLY A 35 -14.84 8.87 18.02
N LYS A 36 -15.72 8.55 18.98
CA LYS A 36 -15.69 7.27 19.69
C LYS A 36 -15.73 6.11 18.68
N SER A 37 -14.88 5.11 18.86
CA SER A 37 -14.72 3.97 17.93
C SER A 37 -14.14 4.30 16.54
N CYS A 38 -13.98 5.57 16.16
CA CYS A 38 -13.37 5.93 14.88
C CYS A 38 -11.87 5.64 14.86
N ARG A 39 -11.37 5.17 13.71
CA ARG A 39 -9.94 4.91 13.44
C ARG A 39 -9.25 6.05 12.65
N THR A 40 -10.03 7.04 12.23
CA THR A 40 -9.60 8.16 11.39
C THR A 40 -10.24 9.46 11.84
N ILE A 41 -9.56 10.57 11.56
CA ILE A 41 -10.08 11.93 11.70
C ILE A 41 -10.38 12.56 10.34
N THR A 42 -11.35 13.49 10.29
CA THR A 42 -11.64 14.35 9.14
C THR A 42 -10.63 15.51 9.03
N PHE A 43 -10.74 16.32 7.98
CA PHE A 43 -9.87 17.49 7.81
C PHE A 43 -10.15 18.58 8.86
N GLU A 44 -11.42 18.88 9.15
CA GLU A 44 -11.81 19.83 10.20
C GLU A 44 -11.27 19.40 11.58
N GLN A 45 -11.36 18.11 11.90
CA GLN A 45 -10.78 17.53 13.11
C GLN A 45 -9.25 17.62 13.11
N PHE A 46 -8.61 17.47 11.96
CA PHE A 46 -7.17 17.65 11.82
C PHE A 46 -6.74 19.09 12.12
N GLU A 47 -7.43 20.09 11.58
CA GLU A 47 -7.15 21.51 11.89
C GLU A 47 -7.35 21.81 13.38
N ALA A 48 -8.43 21.31 13.98
CA ALA A 48 -8.65 21.43 15.42
C ALA A 48 -7.52 20.77 16.24
N ALA A 49 -6.99 19.63 15.79
CA ALA A 49 -5.88 18.94 16.44
C ALA A 49 -4.58 19.76 16.34
N LEU A 50 -4.31 20.37 15.19
CA LEU A 50 -3.18 21.27 15.03
C LEU A 50 -3.30 22.49 15.93
N ALA A 51 -4.49 23.08 16.08
CA ALA A 51 -4.72 24.20 16.98
C ALA A 51 -4.47 23.84 18.46
N GLU A 52 -4.83 22.63 18.88
CA GLU A 52 -4.54 22.15 20.24
C GLU A 52 -3.04 21.92 20.47
N LEU A 53 -2.33 21.34 19.50
CA LEU A 53 -0.87 21.18 19.58
C LEU A 53 -0.12 22.52 19.49
N ALA A 54 -0.60 23.47 18.69
CA ALA A 54 -0.02 24.79 18.52
C ALA A 54 0.04 25.54 19.84
N ARG A 55 -1.08 25.62 20.57
CA ARG A 55 -1.16 26.24 21.90
C ARG A 55 -0.25 25.57 22.92
N LYS A 56 -0.07 24.25 22.81
CA LYS A 56 0.82 23.51 23.70
C LYS A 56 2.30 23.77 23.39
N ARG A 57 2.67 23.90 22.11
CA ARG A 57 4.04 24.11 21.65
C ARG A 57 4.52 25.56 21.82
N PHE A 58 3.71 26.52 21.42
CA PHE A 58 4.04 27.95 21.38
C PHE A 58 3.22 28.72 22.41
N LYS A 59 3.49 28.48 23.70
CA LYS A 59 2.74 29.06 24.83
C LYS A 59 2.93 30.57 24.98
N ASP A 60 3.99 31.09 24.38
CA ASP A 60 4.44 32.49 24.40
C ASP A 60 3.84 33.34 23.28
N LYS A 61 3.14 32.73 22.31
CA LYS A 61 2.56 33.41 21.14
C LYS A 61 1.03 33.49 21.23
N SER A 62 0.43 34.37 20.42
CA SER A 62 -1.03 34.37 20.23
C SER A 62 -1.51 33.04 19.65
N SER A 63 -2.78 32.68 19.87
CA SER A 63 -3.34 31.43 19.35
C SER A 63 -3.24 31.35 17.82
N GLU A 64 -3.46 32.46 17.13
CA GLU A 64 -3.43 32.59 15.67
C GLU A 64 -1.99 32.50 15.13
N GLU A 65 -1.03 33.08 15.84
CA GLU A 65 0.39 32.99 15.49
C GLU A 65 0.95 31.58 15.70
N ALA A 66 0.58 30.95 16.81
CA ALA A 66 0.97 29.57 17.12
C ALA A 66 0.50 28.60 16.04
N VAL A 67 -0.77 28.73 15.59
CA VAL A 67 -1.33 27.91 14.51
C VAL A 67 -0.55 28.14 13.22
N ARG A 68 -0.34 29.40 12.82
CA ARG A 68 0.44 29.72 11.60
C ARG A 68 1.84 29.13 11.63
N GLU A 69 2.51 29.14 12.78
CA GLU A 69 3.83 28.52 12.92
C GLU A 69 3.80 27.01 12.71
N VAL A 70 2.80 26.32 13.27
CA VAL A 70 2.62 24.88 13.03
C VAL A 70 2.30 24.58 11.56
N HIS A 71 1.48 25.40 10.91
CA HIS A 71 1.20 25.26 9.47
C HIS A 71 2.48 25.39 8.64
N ARG A 72 3.32 26.40 8.90
CA ARG A 72 4.62 26.55 8.22
C ARG A 72 5.55 25.34 8.40
N LEU A 73 5.46 24.65 9.54
CA LEU A 73 6.25 23.44 9.76
C LEU A 73 5.80 22.26 8.91
N ILE A 74 4.55 22.24 8.44
CA ILE A 74 3.92 21.13 7.72
C ILE A 74 3.85 21.42 6.22
N GLU A 75 3.55 22.66 5.82
CA GLU A 75 3.40 23.07 4.43
C GLU A 75 4.64 22.73 3.60
N GLY A 76 4.41 22.15 2.40
CA GLY A 76 5.47 21.74 1.49
C GLY A 76 6.22 20.47 1.88
N LYS A 77 5.97 19.87 3.06
CA LYS A 77 6.61 18.61 3.45
C LYS A 77 5.86 17.39 2.90
N SER A 78 6.62 16.34 2.62
CA SER A 78 6.11 15.04 2.19
C SER A 78 6.48 13.97 3.23
N PRO A 79 5.71 12.87 3.34
CA PRO A 79 6.02 11.79 4.28
C PRO A 79 7.43 11.23 4.05
N VAL A 80 8.24 11.15 5.10
CA VAL A 80 9.61 10.65 4.99
C VAL A 80 9.59 9.13 5.03
N ILE A 81 10.02 8.47 3.96
CA ILE A 81 10.12 7.01 3.92
C ILE A 81 11.42 6.59 4.65
N SER A 82 11.35 6.43 5.96
CA SER A 82 12.49 6.00 6.80
C SER A 82 12.48 4.50 7.03
N GLY A 83 13.63 3.83 6.92
CA GLY A 83 13.80 2.42 7.28
C GLY A 83 13.23 1.41 6.28
N VAL A 84 12.85 1.86 5.09
CA VAL A 84 12.42 0.98 4.00
C VAL A 84 13.58 0.84 3.01
N THR A 85 13.88 -0.38 2.57
CA THR A 85 14.82 -0.62 1.49
C THR A 85 14.31 0.09 0.24
N LYS A 86 15.00 1.14 -0.19
CA LYS A 86 14.67 1.82 -1.45
C LYS A 86 14.80 0.79 -2.57
N ALA A 87 13.76 0.64 -3.40
CA ALA A 87 13.86 -0.20 -4.58
C ALA A 87 14.97 0.36 -5.48
N ILE A 88 16.10 -0.35 -5.56
CA ILE A 88 17.22 0.04 -6.42
C ILE A 88 16.89 -0.46 -7.83
N SER A 89 16.36 0.42 -8.67
CA SER A 89 16.30 0.18 -10.12
C SER A 89 17.66 0.52 -10.71
N SER A 90 18.63 -0.39 -10.58
CA SER A 90 19.91 -0.25 -11.28
C SER A 90 19.80 -0.86 -12.68
N PRO A 91 20.51 -0.31 -13.69
CA PRO A 91 20.56 -0.90 -15.03
C PRO A 91 21.01 -2.37 -15.01
N THR A 92 21.92 -2.72 -14.09
CA THR A 92 22.38 -4.10 -13.89
C THR A 92 21.26 -5.01 -13.40
N VAL A 93 20.51 -4.59 -12.37
CA VAL A 93 19.37 -5.39 -11.84
C VAL A 93 18.29 -5.51 -12.92
N SER A 94 17.95 -4.42 -13.60
CA SER A 94 16.97 -4.43 -14.69
C SER A 94 17.35 -5.43 -15.79
N ARG A 95 18.62 -5.48 -16.19
CA ARG A 95 19.11 -6.46 -17.17
C ARG A 95 19.06 -7.90 -16.65
N LEU A 96 19.37 -8.12 -15.37
CA LEU A 96 19.38 -9.46 -14.76
C LEU A 96 17.97 -10.01 -14.49
N THR A 97 16.97 -9.14 -14.36
CA THR A 97 15.57 -9.52 -14.06
C THR A 97 14.62 -9.35 -15.24
N ASP A 98 15.14 -9.08 -16.45
CA ASP A 98 14.33 -8.93 -17.66
C ASP A 98 13.88 -10.31 -18.19
N THR A 99 12.63 -10.66 -17.89
CA THR A 99 12.05 -11.95 -18.27
C THR A 99 11.83 -12.09 -19.77
N THR A 100 11.80 -10.98 -20.53
CA THR A 100 11.60 -11.02 -21.99
C THR A 100 12.78 -11.63 -22.73
N LYS A 101 13.96 -11.60 -22.11
CA LYS A 101 15.20 -12.17 -22.63
C LYS A 101 15.38 -13.65 -22.26
N PHE A 102 14.48 -14.23 -21.48
CA PHE A 102 14.54 -15.64 -21.15
C PHE A 102 14.17 -16.50 -22.37
N THR A 103 14.92 -17.57 -22.57
CA THR A 103 14.74 -18.51 -23.69
C THR A 103 14.43 -19.92 -23.18
N GLY A 104 14.00 -20.79 -24.09
CA GLY A 104 13.69 -22.19 -23.79
C GLY A 104 12.62 -22.35 -22.70
N SER A 105 12.77 -23.38 -21.87
CA SER A 105 11.83 -23.68 -20.79
C SER A 105 11.74 -22.57 -19.72
N HIS A 106 12.73 -21.68 -19.63
CA HIS A 106 12.69 -20.56 -18.69
C HIS A 106 11.73 -19.47 -19.16
N LYS A 107 11.54 -19.30 -20.47
CA LYS A 107 10.54 -18.37 -21.03
C LYS A 107 9.11 -18.76 -20.65
N GLU A 108 8.81 -20.05 -20.70
CA GLU A 108 7.47 -20.57 -20.40
C GLU A 108 7.05 -20.37 -18.95
N ARG A 109 8.01 -20.14 -18.04
CA ARG A 109 7.76 -19.90 -16.62
C ARG A 109 7.13 -18.55 -16.32
N PHE A 110 7.16 -17.59 -17.24
CA PHE A 110 6.70 -16.21 -17.00
C PHE A 110 5.65 -15.78 -18.02
N ASP A 111 4.74 -14.92 -17.59
CA ASP A 111 3.76 -14.25 -18.45
C ASP A 111 4.38 -13.00 -19.13
N PRO A 112 3.67 -12.36 -20.09
CA PRO A 112 4.19 -11.15 -20.76
C PRO A 112 4.44 -9.96 -19.83
N SER A 113 3.86 -9.95 -18.62
CA SER A 113 4.10 -8.93 -17.60
C SER A 113 5.33 -9.23 -16.72
N GLY A 114 5.98 -10.37 -16.95
CA GLY A 114 7.12 -10.85 -16.17
C GLY A 114 6.75 -11.55 -14.86
N ARG A 115 5.46 -11.82 -14.60
CA ARG A 115 5.04 -12.59 -13.44
C ARG A 115 5.17 -14.09 -13.72
N GLY A 116 5.57 -14.86 -12.71
CA GLY A 116 5.68 -16.30 -12.84
C GLY A 116 4.32 -16.97 -13.01
N LYS A 117 4.17 -17.85 -14.01
CA LYS A 117 2.95 -18.65 -14.28
C LYS A 117 2.74 -19.82 -13.30
N GLY A 118 3.57 -19.96 -12.28
CA GLY A 118 3.41 -21.02 -11.28
C GLY A 118 3.59 -22.43 -11.86
N LYS A 119 2.63 -23.33 -11.59
CA LYS A 119 2.65 -24.73 -12.06
C LYS A 119 2.51 -24.82 -13.58
N ALA A 120 1.65 -23.98 -14.18
CA ALA A 120 1.36 -23.98 -15.61
C ALA A 120 2.57 -23.67 -16.49
N GLY A 121 3.55 -22.91 -15.97
CA GLY A 121 4.80 -22.63 -16.69
C GLY A 121 5.93 -23.61 -16.41
N ARG A 122 5.71 -24.64 -15.60
CA ARG A 122 6.74 -25.62 -15.19
C ARG A 122 6.41 -27.06 -15.57
N VAL A 123 5.13 -27.37 -15.74
CA VAL A 123 4.61 -28.71 -16.00
C VAL A 123 3.75 -28.65 -17.23
N ASP A 124 3.99 -29.57 -18.15
CA ASP A 124 3.09 -29.81 -19.28
C ASP A 124 1.84 -30.54 -18.76
N LEU A 125 0.69 -29.88 -18.83
CA LEU A 125 -0.57 -30.47 -18.38
C LEU A 125 -1.16 -31.25 -19.54
N VAL A 126 -0.87 -32.55 -19.55
CA VAL A 126 -1.50 -33.49 -20.49
C VAL A 126 -2.95 -33.69 -20.07
N ASP A 127 -3.87 -33.62 -21.04
CA ASP A 127 -5.28 -33.93 -20.81
C ASP A 127 -5.46 -35.44 -20.64
N GLU A 128 -5.72 -35.88 -19.42
CA GLU A 128 -5.96 -37.29 -19.06
C GLU A 128 -7.44 -37.70 -19.22
N SER A 129 -8.31 -36.84 -19.77
CA SER A 129 -9.75 -37.10 -19.87
C SER A 129 -10.15 -38.25 -20.82
N GLY A 130 -9.19 -38.81 -21.58
CA GLY A 130 -9.41 -39.90 -22.53
C GLY A 130 -8.70 -41.20 -22.13
N TYR A 131 -9.47 -42.30 -21.99
CA TYR A 131 -8.93 -43.65 -21.81
C TYR A 131 -8.21 -44.18 -23.07
N VAL A 132 -8.44 -43.58 -24.25
CA VAL A 132 -7.91 -44.03 -25.54
C VAL A 132 -7.41 -42.85 -26.38
N SER A 133 -6.24 -42.98 -27.00
CA SER A 133 -5.49 -41.95 -27.76
C SER A 133 -6.15 -41.54 -29.11
N GLY A 134 -7.42 -41.17 -29.07
CA GLY A 134 -8.18 -40.81 -30.27
C GLY A 134 -9.67 -40.52 -30.04
N TYR A 135 -10.17 -40.67 -28.80
CA TYR A 135 -11.56 -40.37 -28.49
C TYR A 135 -11.78 -38.84 -28.40
N LYS A 136 -12.48 -38.28 -29.39
CA LYS A 136 -12.73 -36.82 -29.51
C LYS A 136 -14.14 -36.40 -29.07
N HIS A 137 -14.92 -37.32 -28.50
CA HIS A 137 -16.33 -37.11 -28.17
C HIS A 137 -16.58 -36.92 -26.66
N ALA A 138 -15.56 -36.46 -25.93
CA ALA A 138 -15.71 -36.07 -24.53
C ALA A 138 -16.68 -34.88 -24.43
N GLY A 139 -17.69 -34.97 -23.56
CA GLY A 139 -18.69 -33.91 -23.39
C GLY A 139 -19.77 -33.80 -24.48
N THR A 140 -19.76 -34.66 -25.51
CA THR A 140 -20.78 -34.62 -26.59
C THR A 140 -21.92 -35.63 -26.41
N TYR A 141 -22.04 -36.26 -25.24
CA TYR A 141 -23.09 -37.26 -24.97
C TYR A 141 -24.48 -36.62 -25.06
N ASP A 142 -24.69 -35.49 -24.38
CA ASP A 142 -25.99 -34.80 -24.32
C ASP A 142 -26.49 -34.32 -25.70
N GLN A 143 -25.57 -33.99 -26.62
CA GLN A 143 -25.89 -33.63 -28.00
C GLN A 143 -26.41 -34.81 -28.84
N LYS A 144 -26.00 -36.04 -28.53
CA LYS A 144 -26.50 -37.24 -29.23
C LYS A 144 -27.89 -37.68 -28.76
N VAL A 145 -28.25 -37.43 -27.50
CA VAL A 145 -29.50 -37.94 -26.90
C VAL A 145 -30.71 -37.06 -27.20
N GLN A 146 -30.53 -35.79 -27.56
CA GLN A 146 -31.63 -34.87 -27.89
C GLN A 146 -32.20 -35.03 -29.32
N GLY A 147 -31.65 -35.93 -30.13
CA GLY A 147 -32.09 -36.20 -31.51
C GLY A 147 -33.13 -37.32 -31.69
N GLY A 148 -33.55 -37.99 -30.62
CA GLY A 148 -34.56 -39.05 -30.67
C GLY A 148 -35.95 -38.53 -30.26
N LYS A 149 -36.74 -38.09 -31.23
CA LYS A 149 -38.21 -38.10 -31.13
C LYS A 149 -38.73 -39.50 -31.44
#